data_AF-A0A382XRA1-F1
#
_entry.id   AF-A0A382XRA1-F1
#
_cell.length_a   1.000
_cell.length_b   1.000
_cell.length_c   1.000
_cell.angle_alpha   90.00
_cell.angle_beta   90.00
_cell.angle_gamma   90.00
#
_symmetry.space_group_name_H-M   'P 1'
#
loop_
_entity.id
_entity.type
_entity.pdbx_description
1 polymer ?
#
loop_
_entity_poly.entity_id
_entity_poly.type
_entity_poly.pdbx_seq_one_letter_code
_entity_poly.pdbx_strand_id
1 'polypeptide(L)'
;MAVSGFSSIKSSFQIARTVGYRNFFRSIRSSNTCKTCALGMGGQLGGMTNEAGSSPEICKKSIQAQLTDIQRPIPEEMFQVTTIEQFKSIPPRELVRLGRLNTPLINSHDKQYYEPVSWKEALEKITGTLKRTDPNRT
;
A
#
# COMPACT_ATOMS: atom_id res chain seq x y z
N MET A 1 -14.28 11.80 2.11
CA MET A 1 -14.45 10.50 1.44
C MET A 1 -15.58 10.63 0.43
N ALA A 2 -15.38 10.26 -0.83
CA ALA A 2 -16.48 10.00 -1.77
C ALA A 2 -16.33 8.54 -2.17
N VAL A 3 -17.17 7.69 -1.59
CA VAL A 3 -17.10 6.22 -1.74
C VAL A 3 -17.73 5.73 -3.05
N SER A 4 -18.42 6.60 -3.80
CA SER A 4 -19.18 6.26 -5.01
C SER A 4 -19.16 7.39 -6.06
N GLY A 5 -19.33 7.06 -7.34
CA GLY A 5 -19.49 8.02 -8.45
C GLY A 5 -18.21 8.34 -9.25
N PHE A 6 -18.32 9.18 -10.29
CA PHE A 6 -17.26 9.55 -11.26
C PHE A 6 -15.94 10.04 -10.63
N SER A 7 -15.99 10.60 -9.40
CA SER A 7 -14.81 10.98 -8.62
C SER A 7 -13.88 9.79 -8.33
N SER A 8 -14.45 8.60 -8.16
CA SER A 8 -13.73 7.34 -7.99
C SER A 8 -12.90 6.98 -9.22
N ILE A 9 -13.49 7.15 -10.40
CA ILE A 9 -12.90 6.82 -11.69
C ILE A 9 -11.74 7.79 -11.95
N LYS A 10 -11.96 9.09 -11.72
CA LYS A 10 -10.91 10.12 -11.84
C LYS A 10 -9.73 9.85 -10.89
N SER A 11 -10.02 9.41 -9.66
CA SER A 11 -8.98 9.06 -8.68
C SER A 11 -8.15 7.86 -9.14
N SER A 12 -8.80 6.82 -9.68
CA SER A 12 -8.10 5.66 -10.27
C SER A 12 -7.26 6.04 -11.50
N PHE A 13 -7.76 6.91 -12.38
CA PHE A 13 -6.99 7.43 -13.52
C PHE A 13 -5.78 8.27 -13.10
N GLN A 14 -5.92 9.06 -12.02
CA GLN A 14 -4.80 9.83 -11.48
C GLN A 14 -3.70 8.93 -10.91
N ILE A 15 -4.06 7.83 -10.23
CA ILE A 15 -3.07 6.87 -9.72
C ILE A 15 -2.47 6.04 -10.86
N ALA A 16 -3.27 5.69 -11.89
CA ALA A 16 -2.76 5.07 -13.12
C ALA A 16 -1.74 5.96 -13.85
N ARG A 17 -1.88 7.30 -13.79
CA ARG A 17 -0.84 8.23 -14.26
C ARG A 17 0.44 8.14 -13.44
N THR A 18 0.34 8.01 -12.11
CA THR A 18 1.52 7.92 -11.22
C THR A 18 2.33 6.66 -11.46
N VAL A 19 1.69 5.54 -11.79
CA VAL A 19 2.37 4.25 -12.04
C VAL A 19 2.67 4.00 -13.53
N GLY A 20 2.02 4.74 -14.42
CA GLY A 20 2.10 4.58 -15.86
C GLY A 20 1.07 3.59 -16.39
N TYR A 21 0.38 3.97 -17.47
CA TYR A 21 -0.71 3.19 -18.06
C TYR A 21 -0.29 1.77 -18.47
N ARG A 22 0.95 1.58 -18.96
CA ARG A 22 1.45 0.25 -19.35
C ARG A 22 1.53 -0.71 -18.15
N ASN A 23 2.04 -0.24 -17.02
CA ASN A 23 2.15 -1.03 -15.80
C ASN A 23 0.76 -1.30 -15.20
N PHE A 24 -0.14 -0.32 -15.28
CA PHE A 24 -1.52 -0.46 -14.87
C PHE A 24 -2.27 -1.54 -15.68
N PHE A 25 -2.25 -1.45 -17.02
CA PHE A 25 -2.90 -2.45 -17.87
C PHE A 25 -2.26 -3.82 -17.73
N ARG A 26 -0.94 -3.90 -17.58
CA ARG A 26 -0.24 -5.16 -17.31
C ARG A 26 -0.63 -5.76 -15.97
N SER A 27 -0.77 -4.94 -14.92
CA SER A 27 -1.19 -5.38 -13.59
C SER A 27 -2.64 -5.84 -13.56
N ILE A 28 -3.54 -5.23 -14.34
CA ILE A 28 -4.94 -5.66 -14.41
C ILE A 28 -5.08 -6.94 -15.24
N ARG A 29 -4.25 -7.09 -16.29
CA ARG A 29 -4.30 -8.24 -17.20
C ARG A 29 -3.50 -9.45 -16.69
N SER A 30 -2.63 -9.28 -15.70
CA SER A 30 -1.87 -10.39 -15.11
C SER A 30 -2.79 -11.34 -14.34
N SER A 31 -2.35 -12.58 -14.16
CA SER A 31 -2.94 -13.50 -13.19
C SER A 31 -2.65 -12.98 -11.79
N ASN A 32 -3.68 -12.51 -11.10
CA ASN A 32 -3.58 -11.95 -9.75
C ASN A 32 -4.84 -12.30 -8.96
N THR A 33 -4.76 -12.20 -7.64
CA THR A 33 -5.88 -12.50 -6.73
C THR A 33 -6.17 -11.28 -5.87
N CYS A 34 -7.46 -10.98 -5.65
CA CYS A 34 -7.84 -9.87 -4.78
C CYS A 34 -7.32 -10.14 -3.36
N LYS A 35 -6.49 -9.23 -2.83
CA LYS A 35 -5.94 -9.30 -1.45
C LYS A 35 -7.01 -9.27 -0.34
N THR A 36 -8.27 -9.04 -0.69
CA THR A 36 -9.35 -8.84 0.28
C THR A 36 -10.50 -9.82 0.09
N CYS A 37 -11.05 -9.95 -1.13
CA CYS A 37 -12.30 -10.68 -1.33
C CYS A 37 -12.21 -11.87 -2.29
N ALA A 38 -11.04 -12.15 -2.87
CA ALA A 38 -10.82 -13.03 -4.03
C ALA A 38 -11.57 -12.60 -5.32
N LEU A 39 -12.77 -12.02 -5.17
CA LEU A 39 -13.71 -11.67 -6.24
C LEU A 39 -13.20 -10.64 -7.24
N GLY A 40 -13.25 -11.00 -8.54
CA GLY A 40 -13.10 -10.07 -9.66
C GLY A 40 -11.67 -9.63 -9.95
N MET A 41 -10.73 -10.56 -9.98
CA MET A 41 -9.31 -10.32 -10.32
C MET A 41 -8.74 -11.35 -11.31
N GLY A 42 -9.60 -12.15 -11.94
CA GLY A 42 -9.22 -13.17 -12.90
C GLY A 42 -8.57 -14.40 -12.30
N GLY A 43 -8.01 -14.33 -11.08
CA GLY A 43 -7.37 -15.47 -10.44
C GLY A 43 -6.29 -16.07 -11.33
N GLN A 44 -6.40 -17.38 -11.60
CA GLN A 44 -5.52 -18.07 -12.56
C GLN A 44 -5.81 -17.67 -14.02
N LEU A 45 -7.08 -17.41 -14.36
CA LEU A 45 -7.51 -17.00 -15.70
C LEU A 45 -6.98 -15.60 -16.07
N GLY A 46 -6.67 -14.78 -15.05
CA GLY A 46 -6.18 -13.42 -15.20
C GLY A 46 -7.20 -12.46 -15.83
N GLY A 47 -6.84 -11.18 -15.89
CA GLY A 47 -7.71 -10.15 -16.42
C GLY A 47 -8.86 -9.75 -15.49
N MET A 48 -9.78 -8.95 -16.03
CA MET A 48 -10.99 -8.48 -15.33
C MET A 48 -12.08 -9.55 -15.43
N THR A 49 -11.77 -10.76 -15.01
CA THR A 49 -12.71 -11.89 -15.06
C THR A 49 -13.08 -12.26 -13.64
N ASN A 50 -14.36 -12.37 -13.32
CA ASN A 50 -14.77 -12.89 -12.02
C ASN A 50 -14.64 -14.43 -11.98
N GLU A 51 -14.84 -15.01 -10.81
CA GLU A 51 -14.77 -16.46 -10.57
C GLU A 51 -15.91 -17.24 -11.25
N ALA A 52 -16.97 -16.53 -11.66
CA ALA A 52 -18.05 -17.05 -12.50
C ALA A 52 -17.73 -16.95 -14.01
N GLY A 53 -16.53 -16.51 -14.40
CA GLY A 53 -16.10 -16.39 -15.80
C GLY A 53 -16.62 -15.16 -16.55
N SER A 54 -17.33 -14.26 -15.88
CA SER A 54 -17.86 -13.03 -16.49
C SER A 54 -16.80 -11.94 -16.59
N SER A 55 -16.77 -11.23 -17.72
CA SER A 55 -15.81 -10.18 -18.04
C SER A 55 -16.49 -9.05 -18.83
N PRO A 56 -16.19 -7.76 -18.60
CA PRO A 56 -15.22 -7.20 -17.66
C PRO A 56 -15.82 -6.93 -16.26
N GLU A 57 -15.39 -7.69 -15.26
CA GLU A 57 -15.76 -7.49 -13.87
C GLU A 57 -14.52 -7.42 -12.98
N ILE A 58 -14.31 -6.26 -12.36
CA ILE A 58 -13.19 -6.04 -11.44
C ILE A 58 -13.57 -5.13 -10.27
N CYS A 59 -13.17 -5.52 -9.07
CA CYS A 59 -13.46 -4.75 -7.87
C CYS A 59 -12.57 -3.50 -7.78
N LYS A 60 -13.19 -2.33 -7.58
CA LYS A 60 -12.49 -1.03 -7.36
C LYS A 60 -11.43 -1.10 -6.27
N LYS A 61 -11.73 -1.76 -5.14
CA LYS A 61 -10.78 -1.90 -4.02
C LYS A 61 -9.54 -2.68 -4.44
N SER A 62 -9.73 -3.68 -5.29
CA SER A 62 -8.64 -4.50 -5.79
C SER A 62 -7.72 -3.70 -6.71
N ILE A 63 -8.29 -2.91 -7.62
CA ILE A 63 -7.53 -1.97 -8.46
C ILE A 63 -6.72 -1.01 -7.59
N GLN A 64 -7.34 -0.44 -6.55
CA GLN A 64 -6.67 0.49 -5.65
C GLN A 64 -5.50 -0.18 -4.91
N ALA A 65 -5.69 -1.41 -4.40
CA ALA A 65 -4.64 -2.16 -3.71
C ALA A 65 -3.46 -2.51 -4.65
N GLN A 66 -3.74 -3.00 -5.86
CA GLN A 66 -2.71 -3.28 -6.84
C GLN A 66 -1.94 -2.02 -7.21
N LEU A 67 -2.66 -0.94 -7.50
CA LEU A 67 -2.05 0.35 -7.82
C LEU A 67 -1.12 0.84 -6.72
N THR A 68 -1.47 0.66 -5.44
CA THR A 68 -0.56 0.97 -4.33
C THR A 68 0.65 0.05 -4.25
N ASP A 69 0.53 -1.20 -4.70
CA ASP A 69 1.66 -2.14 -4.72
C ASP A 69 2.71 -1.82 -5.78
N ILE A 70 2.26 -1.37 -6.95
CA ILE A 70 3.15 -1.08 -8.08
C ILE A 70 3.69 0.35 -8.07
N GLN A 71 3.32 1.16 -7.07
CA GLN A 71 3.93 2.47 -6.84
C GLN A 71 5.41 2.32 -6.46
N ARG A 72 6.18 3.35 -6.80
CA ARG A 72 7.57 3.48 -6.34
C ARG A 72 7.62 3.60 -4.81
N PRO A 73 8.74 3.20 -4.19
CA PRO A 73 8.92 3.39 -2.75
C PRO A 73 8.83 4.87 -2.38
N ILE A 74 8.38 5.13 -1.15
CA ILE A 74 8.48 6.47 -0.55
C ILE A 74 9.98 6.80 -0.44
N PRO A 75 10.45 7.95 -0.95
CA PRO A 75 11.85 8.35 -0.83
C PRO A 75 12.27 8.43 0.64
N GLU A 76 13.43 7.89 1.00
CA GLU A 76 13.87 7.82 2.40
C GLU A 76 14.09 9.20 3.01
N GLU A 77 14.45 10.18 2.18
CA GLU A 77 14.63 11.57 2.57
C GLU A 77 13.36 12.16 3.20
N MET A 78 12.18 11.71 2.77
CA MET A 78 10.90 12.15 3.33
C MET A 78 10.81 11.89 4.83
N PHE A 79 11.36 10.77 5.31
CA PHE A 79 11.34 10.42 6.73
C PHE A 79 12.32 11.26 7.56
N GLN A 80 13.34 11.83 6.91
CA GLN A 80 14.34 12.69 7.55
C GLN A 80 13.90 14.16 7.63
N VAL A 81 13.12 14.63 6.65
CA VAL A 81 12.70 16.05 6.56
C VAL A 81 11.28 16.31 7.06
N THR A 82 10.47 15.26 7.22
CA THR A 82 9.07 15.38 7.67
C THR A 82 8.92 14.81 9.06
N THR A 83 8.49 15.65 10.00
CA THR A 83 8.20 15.23 11.38
C THR A 83 6.97 14.34 11.46
N ILE A 84 6.85 13.58 12.55
CA ILE A 84 5.69 12.74 12.85
C ILE A 84 4.41 13.58 12.91
N GLU A 85 4.47 14.77 13.52
CA GLU A 85 3.34 15.72 13.59
C GLU A 85 2.94 16.22 12.20
N GLN A 86 3.90 16.51 11.32
CA GLN A 86 3.62 16.86 9.94
C GLN A 86 2.94 15.68 9.21
N PHE A 87 3.46 14.45 9.34
CA PHE A 87 2.81 13.27 8.75
C PHE A 87 1.36 13.09 9.22
N LYS A 88 1.07 13.32 10.50
CA LYS A 88 -0.30 13.27 11.05
C LYS A 88 -1.23 14.32 10.45
N SER A 89 -0.69 15.47 10.03
CA SER A 89 -1.46 16.55 9.41
C SER A 89 -1.78 16.32 7.92
N ILE A 90 -1.05 15.42 7.25
CA ILE A 90 -1.25 15.13 5.83
C ILE A 90 -2.57 14.35 5.64
N PRO A 91 -3.47 14.79 4.74
CA PRO A 91 -4.68 14.04 4.42
C PRO A 91 -4.36 12.60 3.95
N PRO A 92 -5.14 11.57 4.36
CA PRO A 92 -4.87 10.17 3.98
C PRO A 92 -4.74 9.93 2.48
N ARG A 93 -5.46 10.70 1.65
CA ARG A 93 -5.37 10.60 0.18
C ARG A 93 -3.99 11.00 -0.33
N GLU A 94 -3.35 11.98 0.30
CA GLU A 94 -2.03 12.48 -0.09
C GLU A 94 -0.92 11.57 0.45
N LEU A 95 -1.09 11.02 1.66
CA LEU A 95 -0.17 10.01 2.21
C LEU A 95 0.00 8.80 1.28
N VAL A 96 -1.11 8.26 0.76
CA VAL A 96 -1.07 7.12 -0.18
C VAL A 96 -0.38 7.47 -1.51
N ARG A 97 -0.25 8.76 -1.85
CA ARG A 97 0.43 9.22 -3.07
C ARG A 97 1.92 9.45 -2.89
N LEU A 98 2.42 9.45 -1.64
CA LEU A 98 3.86 9.57 -1.37
C LEU A 98 4.64 8.38 -1.91
N GLY A 99 3.98 7.22 -2.05
CA GLY A 99 4.56 6.00 -2.57
C GLY A 99 4.20 4.79 -1.72
N ARG A 100 4.83 3.67 -2.04
CA ARG A 100 4.71 2.42 -1.29
C ARG A 100 5.64 2.44 -0.07
N LEU A 101 5.10 2.17 1.11
CA LEU A 101 5.90 1.94 2.32
C LEU A 101 6.58 0.56 2.23
N ASN A 102 7.87 0.55 1.90
CA ASN A 102 8.68 -0.67 1.75
C ASN A 102 9.93 -0.68 2.65
N THR A 103 10.21 0.43 3.33
CA THR A 103 11.33 0.57 4.27
C THR A 103 10.81 0.48 5.70
N PRO A 104 11.36 -0.41 6.55
CA PRO A 104 11.03 -0.44 7.98
C PRO A 104 11.39 0.89 8.66
N LEU A 105 10.50 1.36 9.53
CA LEU A 105 10.65 2.61 10.26
C LEU A 105 10.61 2.37 11.77
N ILE A 106 11.42 3.11 12.50
CA ILE A 106 11.39 3.15 13.97
C ILE A 106 10.91 4.53 14.42
N ASN A 107 10.04 4.53 15.42
CA ASN A 107 9.69 5.72 16.18
C ASN A 107 10.42 5.65 17.54
N SER A 108 11.47 6.45 17.68
CA SER A 108 12.22 6.58 18.94
C SER A 108 11.60 7.69 19.77
N HIS A 109 11.35 7.45 21.06
CA HIS A 109 10.65 8.39 21.96
C HIS A 109 11.23 9.81 21.97
N ASP A 110 12.54 9.95 21.77
CA ASP A 110 13.24 11.23 21.83
C ASP A 110 13.35 11.94 20.47
N LYS A 111 12.77 11.36 19.40
CA LYS A 111 12.88 11.89 18.04
C LYS A 111 11.52 12.32 17.49
N GLN A 112 11.56 13.43 16.76
CA GLN A 112 10.38 13.96 16.05
C GLN A 112 10.23 13.37 14.64
N TYR A 113 11.13 12.49 14.22
CA TYR A 113 11.21 11.93 12.87
C TYR A 113 11.17 10.40 12.93
N TYR A 114 10.64 9.79 11.87
CA TYR A 114 10.78 8.35 11.69
C TYR A 114 12.21 8.02 11.24
N GLU A 115 12.77 6.95 11.77
CA GLU A 115 14.10 6.48 11.41
C GLU A 115 13.99 5.28 10.47
N PRO A 116 14.42 5.41 9.19
CA PRO A 116 14.57 4.27 8.31
C PRO A 116 15.63 3.32 8.86
N VAL A 117 15.32 2.03 8.91
CA VAL A 117 16.25 0.98 9.32
C VAL A 117 16.23 -0.19 8.34
N SER A 118 17.29 -0.99 8.36
CA SER A 118 17.32 -2.21 7.58
C SER A 118 16.33 -3.24 8.11
N TRP A 119 15.92 -4.17 7.24
CA TRP A 119 15.09 -5.32 7.63
C TRP A 119 15.73 -6.17 8.73
N LYS A 120 17.06 -6.32 8.71
CA LYS A 120 17.79 -7.06 9.73
C LYS A 120 17.64 -6.40 11.10
N GLU A 121 17.91 -5.09 11.19
CA GLU A 121 17.80 -4.32 12.44
C GLU A 121 16.35 -4.31 12.97
N ALA A 122 15.37 -4.16 12.08
CA ALA A 122 13.96 -4.21 12.44
C ALA A 122 13.59 -5.56 13.07
N LEU A 123 13.96 -6.67 12.42
CA LEU A 123 13.68 -8.02 12.91
C LEU A 123 14.42 -8.34 14.21
N GLU A 124 15.68 -7.91 14.35
CA GLU A 124 16.45 -8.08 15.59
C GLU A 124 15.80 -7.33 16.76
N LYS A 125 15.34 -6.09 16.55
CA LYS A 125 14.63 -5.32 17.59
C LYS A 125 13.29 -5.95 17.98
N ILE A 126 12.50 -6.40 17.00
CA ILE A 126 11.20 -7.06 17.23
C ILE A 126 11.42 -8.34 18.03
N THR A 127 12.31 -9.22 17.57
CA THR A 127 12.58 -10.51 18.23
C THR A 127 13.19 -10.32 19.62
N GLY A 128 14.08 -9.34 19.81
CA GLY A 128 14.62 -8.99 21.12
C GLY A 128 13.54 -8.53 22.10
N THR A 129 12.58 -7.72 21.61
CA THR A 129 11.45 -7.26 22.44
C THR A 129 10.52 -8.41 22.81
N LEU A 130 10.18 -9.27 21.84
CA LEU A 130 9.35 -10.45 22.07
C LEU A 130 9.96 -11.39 23.12
N LYS A 131 11.27 -11.67 23.05
CA LYS A 131 11.97 -12.54 24.01
C LYS A 131 11.96 -12.00 25.45
N ARG A 132 11.96 -10.68 25.63
CA ARG A 132 11.98 -10.01 26.94
C ARG A 132 10.58 -9.79 27.51
N THR A 133 9.55 -9.87 26.68
CA THR A 133 8.17 -9.68 27.13
C THR A 133 7.67 -10.95 27.79
N ASP A 134 7.13 -10.83 29.00
CA ASP A 134 6.50 -11.97 29.68
C ASP A 134 5.32 -12.48 28.83
N PRO A 135 5.27 -13.78 28.49
CA PRO A 135 4.16 -14.37 27.74
C PRO A 135 2.77 -14.15 28.38
N ASN A 136 2.71 -13.94 29.69
CA ASN A 136 1.48 -13.75 30.46
C ASN A 136 1.15 -12.26 30.71
N ARG A 137 1.85 -11.33 30.05
CA ARG A 137 1.55 -9.90 30.15
C ARG A 137 0.21 -9.60 29.46
N THR A 138 -0.83 -9.34 30.24
CA THR A 138 -2.14 -8.84 29.80
C THR A 138 -2.15 -7.34 29.56
#